data_AF-A0A7J2TZ99-F1
#
_entry.id   AF-A0A7J2TZ99-F1
#
_cell.length_a   1.000
_cell.length_b   1.000
_cell.length_c   1.000
_cell.angle_alpha   90.00
_cell.angle_beta   90.00
_cell.angle_gamma   90.00
#
_symmetry.space_group_name_H-M   'P 1'
#
loop_
_entity.id
_entity.type
_entity.pdbx_description
1 polymer ?
#
loop_
_entity_poly.entity_id
_entity_poly.type
_entity_poly.pdbx_seq_one_letter_code
_entity_poly.pdbx_strand_id
1 'polypeptide(L)' 'MDIEVKMRVRRFDFSAHAGRKSLFEFVKKLNPEKIFCVHGDHTEEFAEELRRDGFDAVAPLANNRVFSV' A
#
# COMPACT_ATOMS: atom_id res chain seq x y z
N MET A 1 -3.32 19.37 29.67
CA MET A 1 -4.08 18.54 30.63
C MET A 1 -3.88 17.12 30.15
N ASP A 2 -2.99 16.38 30.80
CA ASP A 2 -2.62 15.02 30.38
C ASP A 2 -3.50 14.02 31.11
N ILE A 3 -4.14 13.12 30.35
CA ILE A 3 -5.02 12.10 30.89
C ILE A 3 -4.40 10.74 30.62
N GLU A 4 -4.12 10.00 31.69
CA GLU A 4 -3.55 8.66 31.62
C GLU A 4 -4.63 7.62 31.28
N VAL A 5 -4.40 6.83 30.23
CA VAL A 5 -5.32 5.76 29.81
C VAL A 5 -5.15 4.55 30.73
N LYS A 6 -6.13 4.31 31.60
CA LYS A 6 -6.10 3.20 32.59
C LYS A 6 -6.75 1.89 32.11
N MET A 7 -7.39 1.88 30.95
CA MET A 7 -8.09 0.71 30.42
C MET A 7 -7.15 -0.25 29.69
N ARG A 8 -7.48 -1.55 29.69
CA ARG A 8 -6.76 -2.55 28.90
C ARG A 8 -7.11 -2.41 27.43
N VAL A 9 -6.10 -2.17 26.59
CA VAL A 9 -6.25 -2.05 25.13
C VAL A 9 -5.83 -3.37 24.46
N ARG A 10 -6.65 -3.86 23.52
CA ARG A 10 -6.29 -4.95 22.61
C ARG A 10 -6.69 -4.53 21.19
N ARG A 11 -5.82 -4.80 20.21
CA ARG A 11 -6.12 -4.65 18.79
C ARG A 11 -6.40 -6.04 18.20
N PHE A 12 -7.53 -6.17 17.53
CA PHE A 12 -7.85 -7.31 16.69
C PHE A 12 -7.96 -6.79 15.26
N ASP A 13 -7.31 -7.47 14.32
CA ASP A 13 -7.34 -7.07 12.92
C ASP A 13 -8.42 -7.88 12.19
N PHE A 14 -9.55 -7.23 11.93
CA PHE A 14 -10.65 -7.78 11.15
C PHE A 14 -10.74 -7.12 9.77
N SER A 15 -9.63 -6.53 9.29
CA SER A 15 -9.57 -5.92 7.98
C SER A 15 -9.88 -6.94 6.90
N ALA A 16 -10.80 -6.59 5.99
CA ALA A 16 -11.09 -7.39 4.80
C ALA A 16 -10.09 -7.13 3.65
N HIS A 17 -9.08 -6.28 3.86
CA HIS A 17 -8.08 -5.98 2.85
C HIS A 17 -7.07 -7.11 2.72
N ALA A 18 -6.57 -7.31 1.50
CA ALA A 18 -5.47 -8.22 1.24
C ALA A 18 -4.23 -7.78 2.03
N GLY A 19 -3.65 -8.71 2.79
CA GLY A 19 -2.35 -8.49 3.42
C GLY A 19 -1.22 -8.39 2.39
N ARG A 20 -0.05 -7.92 2.85
CA ARG A 20 1.12 -7.65 2.01
C ARG A 20 1.47 -8.77 1.04
N LYS A 21 1.64 -10.01 1.53
CA LYS A 21 2.01 -11.16 0.69
C LYS A 21 0.99 -11.38 -0.43
N SER A 22 -0.30 -11.30 -0.09
CA SER A 22 -1.39 -11.49 -1.05
C SER A 22 -1.41 -10.40 -2.12
N LEU A 23 -1.00 -9.16 -1.82
CA LEU A 23 -0.87 -8.10 -2.82
C LEU A 23 0.23 -8.42 -3.86
N PHE A 24 1.41 -8.87 -3.43
CA PHE A 24 2.47 -9.29 -4.37
C PHE A 24 2.04 -10.48 -5.23
N GLU A 25 1.40 -11.49 -4.61
CA GLU A 25 0.86 -12.65 -5.34
C GLU A 25 -0.21 -12.24 -6.35
N PHE A 26 -1.07 -11.28 -5.98
CA PHE A 26 -2.10 -10.76 -6.87
C PHE A 26 -1.50 -10.08 -8.10
N VAL A 27 -0.51 -9.21 -7.91
CA VAL A 27 0.20 -8.55 -9.03
C VAL A 27 0.89 -9.57 -9.92
N LYS A 28 1.61 -10.54 -9.35
CA LYS A 28 2.31 -11.59 -10.11
C LYS A 28 1.37 -12.44 -10.94
N LYS A 29 0.20 -12.78 -10.40
CA LYS A 29 -0.83 -13.55 -11.13
C LYS A 29 -1.49 -12.75 -12.25
N LEU A 30 -1.71 -11.46 -12.02
CA LEU A 30 -2.33 -10.59 -13.01
C LEU A 30 -1.36 -10.21 -14.13
N ASN A 31 -0.06 -10.09 -13.82
CA ASN A 31 1.01 -9.66 -14.70
C ASN A 31 0.68 -8.40 -15.54
N PRO A 32 0.32 -7.28 -14.90
CA PRO A 32 -0.08 -6.07 -15.60
C PRO A 32 1.11 -5.35 -16.25
N GLU A 33 0.85 -4.61 -17.33
CA GLU A 33 1.86 -3.77 -17.99
C GLU A 33 2.28 -2.58 -17.13
N LYS A 34 1.37 -2.02 -16.32
CA LYS A 34 1.61 -0.83 -15.51
C LYS A 34 0.79 -0.84 -14.22
N ILE A 35 1.37 -0.35 -13.13
CA ILE A 35 0.78 -0.38 -11.79
C ILE A 35 0.82 1.02 -11.15
N PHE A 36 -0.31 1.43 -10.59
CA PHE A 36 -0.43 2.67 -9.82
C PHE A 36 -0.73 2.34 -8.36
N CYS A 37 0.25 2.55 -7.48
CA CYS A 37 0.12 2.33 -6.05
C CYS A 37 -0.55 3.55 -5.41
N VAL A 38 -1.77 3.38 -4.91
CA VAL A 38 -2.58 4.44 -4.29
C VAL A 38 -3.21 3.94 -2.99
N HIS A 39 -3.74 4.86 -2.18
CA HIS A 39 -4.51 4.55 -0.96
C HIS A 39 -3.76 3.66 0.05
N GLY A 40 -2.58 4.11 0.46
CA GLY A 40 -1.81 3.50 1.55
C GLY A 40 -0.79 4.48 2.10
N ASP A 41 -0.30 4.22 3.31
CA ASP A 41 0.65 5.11 3.99
C ASP A 41 2.05 5.08 3.34
N HIS A 42 2.39 3.97 2.67
CA HIS A 42 3.72 3.70 2.09
C HIS A 42 3.64 3.28 0.62
N THR A 43 2.86 3.99 -0.20
CA THR A 43 2.65 3.65 -1.61
C THR A 43 3.93 3.76 -2.45
N GLU A 44 4.79 4.74 -2.16
CA GLU A 44 6.07 4.94 -2.85
C GLU A 44 7.02 3.75 -2.65
N GLU A 45 7.18 3.30 -1.40
CA GLU A 45 7.98 2.13 -1.05
C GLU A 45 7.43 0.85 -1.72
N PHE A 46 6.12 0.66 -1.71
CA PHE A 46 5.51 -0.50 -2.37
C PHE A 46 5.73 -0.48 -3.89
N ALA A 47 5.62 0.70 -4.53
CA ALA A 47 5.93 0.84 -5.95
C ALA A 47 7.42 0.56 -6.24
N GLU A 48 8.35 1.00 -5.38
CA GLU A 48 9.77 0.64 -5.51
C GLU A 48 10.01 -0.86 -5.45
N GLU A 49 9.36 -1.56 -4.53
CA GLU A 49 9.50 -3.00 -4.39
C GLU A 49 8.96 -3.74 -5.63
N LEU A 50 7.81 -3.33 -6.15
CA LEU A 50 7.27 -3.88 -7.40
C LEU A 50 8.21 -3.64 -8.58
N ARG A 51 8.87 -2.48 -8.65
CA ARG A 51 9.91 -2.20 -9.65
C ARG A 51 11.12 -3.13 -9.52
N ARG A 52 11.55 -3.45 -8.29
CA ARG A 52 12.62 -4.44 -8.05
C ARG A 52 12.22 -5.85 -8.48
N ASP A 53 10.93 -6.17 -8.40
CA ASP A 53 10.34 -7.42 -8.89
C ASP A 53 10.09 -7.43 -10.41
N GLY A 54 10.44 -6.35 -11.12
CA GLY A 54 10.40 -6.26 -12.59
C GLY A 54 9.14 -5.63 -13.19
N PHE A 55 8.26 -5.04 -12.38
CA PHE A 55 7.04 -4.38 -12.85
C PHE A 55 7.25 -2.88 -13.12
N ASP A 56 6.55 -2.31 -14.10
CA ASP A 56 6.42 -0.84 -14.21
C ASP A 56 5.37 -0.36 -13.20
N ALA A 57 5.85 0.17 -12.06
CA ALA A 57 5.00 0.64 -10.98
C ALA A 57 5.34 2.07 -10.57
N VAL A 58 4.33 2.87 -10.22
CA VAL A 58 4.49 4.25 -9.73
C VAL A 58 3.51 4.51 -8.59
N ALA A 59 3.90 5.35 -7.64
CA ALA A 59 3.00 5.93 -6.66
C ALA A 59 2.76 7.40 -7.01
N PRO A 60 1.53 7.80 -7.38
CA PRO A 60 1.22 9.20 -7.61
C PRO A 60 1.34 10.02 -6.32
N LEU A 61 1.83 11.25 -6.43
CA LEU A 61 1.78 12.22 -5.33
C LEU A 61 0.33 12.45 -4.91
N ALA A 62 0.08 12.41 -3.60
CA ALA A 62 -1.24 12.66 -3.05
C ALA A 62 -1.81 14.01 -3.55
N ASN A 63 -3.08 14.02 -3.94
CA ASN A 63 -3.80 15.18 -4.46
C ASN A 63 -3.36 15.73 -5.83
N ASN A 64 -2.43 15.07 -6.54
CA ASN A 64 -2.16 15.43 -7.94
C ASN A 64 -3.27 14.90 -8.86
N ARG A 65 -3.89 15.79 -9.63
CA ARG A 65 -4.91 15.45 -10.63
C ARG A 65 -4.31 14.86 -11.91
N VAL A 66 -3.07 15.21 -12.21
CA VAL A 66 -2.32 14.78 -13.38
C VAL A 66 -0.90 14.46 -12.91
N PHE A 67 -0.37 13.33 -13.37
CA PHE A 67 1.00 12.92 -13.13
C PHE A 67 1.53 12.28 -14.42
N SER A 68 2.77 12.56 -14.75
CA SER A 68 3.44 11.99 -15.93
C SER A 68 3.84 10.55 -15.63
N VAL A 69 3.59 9.66 -16.59
CA VAL A 69 3.92 8.23 -16.48
C VAL A 69 4.62 7.71 -17.72
#